data_AF-A0A8I5TCF1-F1
#
_entry.id   AF-A0A8I5TCF1-F1
#
_cell.length_a   1.000
_cell.length_b   1.000
_cell.length_c   1.000
_cell.angle_alpha   90.00
_cell.angle_beta   90.00
_cell.angle_gamma   90.00
#
_symmetry.space_group_name_H-M   'P 1'
#
loop_
_entity.id
_entity.type
_entity.pdbx_description
1 polymer ?
#
loop_
_entity_poly.entity_id
_entity_poly.type
_entity_poly.pdbx_seq_one_letter_code
_entity_poly.pdbx_strand_id
1 'polypeptide(L)'
;MAAAEVVNCIMEWLAPNSLIFPDRATLYVTATEDWQYKDYKIHWWENVYGFDISCIKDVAIKEPLVDVVDLKQLVTNACLIKKNNWDLDFTINLDFRGHLCDLSCSTDYRMC
;
A
#
# COMPACT_ATOMS: atom_id res chain seq x y z
N MET A 1 10.15 -4.92 -6.43
CA MET A 1 11.18 -5.62 -7.23
C MET A 1 12.50 -4.84 -7.25
N ALA A 2 12.53 -3.59 -7.74
CA ALA A 2 13.78 -2.79 -7.78
C ALA A 2 14.47 -2.54 -6.41
N ALA A 3 13.73 -2.42 -5.31
CA ALA A 3 14.33 -2.21 -3.98
C ALA A 3 15.10 -3.44 -3.44
N ALA A 4 14.69 -4.67 -3.80
CA ALA A 4 15.39 -5.91 -3.45
C ALA A 4 16.77 -5.95 -4.07
N GLU A 5 16.80 -5.68 -5.37
CA GLU A 5 18.01 -5.82 -6.19
C GLU A 5 19.11 -4.88 -5.70
N VAL A 6 18.73 -3.69 -5.24
CA VAL A 6 19.65 -2.71 -4.66
C VAL A 6 20.21 -3.22 -3.33
N VAL A 7 19.39 -3.74 -2.42
CA VAL A 7 19.86 -4.24 -1.12
C VAL A 7 20.74 -5.49 -1.28
N ASN A 8 20.38 -6.40 -2.18
CA ASN A 8 21.18 -7.59 -2.46
C ASN A 8 22.54 -7.23 -3.06
N CYS A 9 22.59 -6.34 -4.05
CA CYS A 9 23.85 -5.82 -4.59
C CYS A 9 24.70 -5.11 -3.51
N ILE A 10 24.06 -4.41 -2.58
CA ILE A 10 24.77 -3.74 -1.48
C ILE A 10 25.37 -4.77 -0.51
N MET A 11 24.60 -5.79 -0.11
CA MET A 11 25.05 -6.84 0.80
C MET A 11 26.27 -7.60 0.30
N GLU A 12 26.35 -7.83 -1.01
CA GLU A 12 27.46 -8.58 -1.63
C GLU A 12 28.72 -7.74 -1.88
N TRP A 13 28.60 -6.42 -2.09
CA TRP A 13 29.70 -5.61 -2.63
C TRP A 13 30.14 -4.43 -1.74
N LEU A 14 29.51 -4.22 -0.58
CA LEU A 14 29.92 -3.13 0.33
C LEU A 14 31.18 -3.44 1.14
N ALA A 15 32.11 -2.49 1.12
CA ALA A 15 33.24 -2.48 2.05
C ALA A 15 32.76 -2.11 3.48
N PRO A 16 33.44 -2.57 4.55
CA PRO A 16 33.13 -2.10 5.90
C PRO A 16 33.26 -0.57 5.97
N ASN A 17 32.19 0.10 6.45
CA ASN A 17 32.02 1.56 6.58
C ASN A 17 31.65 2.38 5.32
N SER A 18 31.23 1.75 4.23
CA SER A 18 30.69 2.50 3.08
C SER A 18 29.28 3.04 3.32
N LEU A 19 28.97 4.15 2.66
CA LEU A 19 27.70 4.86 2.78
C LEU A 19 26.68 4.34 1.75
N ILE A 20 25.42 4.22 2.17
CA ILE A 20 24.29 3.86 1.31
C ILE A 20 23.38 5.07 1.22
N PHE A 21 22.91 5.38 0.02
CA PHE A 21 21.96 6.47 -0.21
C PHE A 21 20.80 5.99 -1.08
N PRO A 22 19.53 6.17 -0.65
CA PRO A 22 19.11 6.66 0.67
C PRO A 22 19.38 5.63 1.78
N ASP A 23 19.75 6.09 2.99
CA ASP A 23 20.01 5.23 4.17
C ASP A 23 18.76 4.98 5.02
N ARG A 24 17.65 5.67 4.71
CA ARG A 24 16.41 5.67 5.51
C ARG A 24 15.18 5.79 4.61
N ALA A 25 14.16 5.03 4.97
CA ALA A 25 12.82 5.12 4.41
C ALA A 25 11.78 5.15 5.55
N THR A 26 10.73 5.94 5.36
CA THR A 26 9.59 6.03 6.29
C THR A 26 8.29 5.86 5.52
N LEU A 27 7.46 4.93 5.96
CA LEU A 27 6.14 4.67 5.39
C LEU A 27 5.06 5.30 6.27
N TYR A 28 4.15 6.03 5.64
CA TYR A 28 3.00 6.65 6.27
C TYR A 28 1.69 6.12 5.67
N VAL A 29 0.61 6.18 6.43
CA VAL A 29 -0.75 5.87 5.99
C VAL A 29 -1.71 6.99 6.31
N THR A 30 -2.73 7.16 5.49
CA THR A 30 -3.85 8.07 5.71
C THR A 30 -5.10 7.49 5.07
N ALA A 31 -6.26 7.84 5.58
CA ALA A 31 -7.56 7.51 5.00
C ALA A 31 -8.05 8.62 4.06
N THR A 32 -8.66 8.19 2.96
CA THR A 32 -9.25 9.05 1.93
C THR A 32 -10.74 8.79 1.77
N GLU A 33 -11.47 9.83 1.40
CA GLU A 33 -12.85 9.73 0.88
C GLU A 33 -12.77 9.66 -0.65
N ASP A 34 -13.23 8.55 -1.21
CA ASP A 34 -13.06 8.29 -2.64
C ASP A 34 -14.23 7.48 -3.24
N TRP A 35 -15.46 7.93 -2.96
CA TRP A 35 -16.66 7.20 -3.37
C TRP A 35 -16.78 7.04 -4.90
N GLN A 36 -16.47 8.09 -5.66
CA GLN A 36 -16.60 8.10 -7.12
C GLN A 36 -15.63 7.12 -7.77
N TYR A 37 -14.39 7.10 -7.29
CA TYR A 37 -13.37 6.20 -7.82
C TYR A 37 -13.67 4.75 -7.47
N LYS A 38 -14.14 4.49 -6.24
CA LYS A 38 -14.59 3.16 -5.82
C LYS A 38 -15.76 2.67 -6.66
N ASP A 39 -16.73 3.52 -6.96
CA ASP A 39 -17.86 3.17 -7.83
C ASP A 39 -17.38 2.74 -9.22
N TYR A 40 -16.50 3.54 -9.82
CA TYR A 40 -15.95 3.29 -11.15
C TYR A 40 -15.02 2.07 -11.24
N LYS A 41 -14.24 1.77 -10.18
CA LYS A 41 -13.26 0.67 -10.21
C LYS A 41 -13.78 -0.64 -9.65
N ILE A 42 -14.70 -0.58 -8.69
CA ILE A 42 -15.18 -1.75 -7.94
C ILE A 42 -16.64 -2.06 -8.28
N HIS A 43 -17.54 -1.08 -8.17
CA HIS A 43 -18.97 -1.31 -8.43
C HIS A 43 -19.32 -1.44 -9.91
N TRP A 44 -18.47 -0.93 -10.80
CA TRP A 44 -18.62 -1.13 -12.25
C TRP A 44 -18.78 -2.60 -12.66
N TRP A 45 -18.14 -3.53 -11.95
CA TRP A 45 -18.23 -4.97 -12.22
C TRP A 45 -19.60 -5.59 -11.92
N GLU A 46 -20.47 -4.92 -11.16
CA GLU A 46 -21.83 -5.39 -10.86
C GLU A 46 -22.75 -5.33 -12.08
N ASN A 47 -22.45 -4.45 -13.04
CA ASN A 47 -23.26 -4.30 -14.24
C ASN A 47 -22.41 -3.81 -15.41
N VAL A 48 -21.77 -4.76 -16.08
CA VAL A 48 -20.99 -4.52 -17.28
C VAL A 48 -21.90 -4.79 -18.48
N TYR A 49 -22.49 -3.73 -19.03
CA TYR A 49 -23.42 -3.79 -20.17
C TYR A 49 -24.65 -4.70 -19.97
N GLY A 50 -25.16 -4.79 -18.74
CA GLY A 50 -26.29 -5.66 -18.38
C GLY A 50 -25.89 -7.03 -17.87
N PHE A 51 -24.59 -7.34 -17.82
CA PHE A 51 -24.05 -8.59 -17.27
C PHE A 51 -23.48 -8.37 -15.87
N ASP A 52 -23.85 -9.25 -14.94
CA ASP A 52 -23.29 -9.28 -13.59
C ASP A 52 -21.94 -10.01 -13.62
N ILE A 53 -20.86 -9.26 -13.39
CA ILE A 53 -19.47 -9.76 -13.31
C ILE A 53 -18.90 -9.49 -11.91
N SER A 54 -19.77 -9.50 -10.89
CA SER A 54 -19.41 -9.26 -9.50
C SER A 54 -18.35 -10.22 -8.95
N CYS A 55 -18.13 -11.39 -9.58
CA CYS A 55 -17.05 -12.30 -9.21
C CYS A 55 -15.63 -11.67 -9.30
N ILE A 56 -15.43 -10.67 -10.16
CA ILE A 56 -14.16 -9.94 -10.29
C ILE A 56 -13.99 -8.93 -9.16
N LYS A 57 -15.09 -8.42 -8.60
CA LYS A 57 -15.10 -7.41 -7.52
C LYS A 57 -14.30 -7.88 -6.31
N ASP A 58 -14.45 -9.14 -5.92
CA ASP A 58 -13.78 -9.74 -4.76
C ASP A 58 -12.27 -9.90 -4.94
N VAL A 59 -11.81 -9.97 -6.19
CA VAL A 59 -10.40 -9.98 -6.54
C VAL A 59 -9.88 -8.55 -6.59
N ALA A 60 -10.59 -7.67 -7.29
CA ALA A 60 -10.20 -6.27 -7.47
C ALA A 60 -10.06 -5.51 -6.14
N ILE A 61 -10.90 -5.79 -5.13
CA ILE A 61 -10.82 -5.12 -3.82
C ILE A 61 -9.57 -5.50 -3.01
N LYS A 62 -8.96 -6.66 -3.30
CA LYS A 62 -7.78 -7.16 -2.59
C LYS A 62 -6.48 -6.63 -3.21
N GLU A 63 -6.54 -6.15 -4.45
CA GLU A 63 -5.39 -5.62 -5.15
C GLU A 63 -5.21 -4.12 -4.85
N PRO A 64 -4.09 -3.70 -4.24
CA PRO A 64 -3.82 -2.30 -4.00
C PRO A 64 -3.57 -1.57 -5.33
N LEU A 65 -4.07 -0.34 -5.44
CA LEU A 65 -3.91 0.51 -6.61
C LEU A 65 -2.87 1.61 -6.34
N VAL A 66 -2.07 1.92 -7.36
CA VAL A 66 -1.10 3.03 -7.33
C VAL A 66 -1.63 4.15 -8.22
N ASP A 67 -2.06 5.25 -7.61
CA ASP A 67 -2.60 6.42 -8.29
C ASP A 67 -2.26 7.71 -7.53
N VAL A 68 -2.54 8.87 -8.13
CA VAL A 68 -2.36 10.19 -7.51
C VAL A 68 -3.65 10.60 -6.79
N VAL A 69 -3.54 10.97 -5.52
CA VAL A 69 -4.67 11.37 -4.67
C VAL A 69 -4.70 12.90 -4.51
N ASP A 70 -5.89 13.52 -4.62
CA ASP A 70 -6.06 14.95 -4.30
C ASP A 70 -6.07 15.15 -2.77
N LEU A 71 -5.35 16.17 -2.30
CA LEU A 71 -5.28 16.53 -0.88
C LEU A 71 -6.66 16.79 -0.27
N LYS A 72 -7.65 17.22 -1.06
CA LYS A 72 -9.03 17.44 -0.59
C LYS A 72 -9.75 16.16 -0.18
N GLN A 73 -9.30 15.01 -0.68
CA GLN A 73 -9.88 13.70 -0.38
C GLN A 73 -9.35 13.13 0.93
N LEU A 74 -8.31 13.72 1.53
CA LEU A 74 -7.75 13.27 2.80
C LEU A 74 -8.70 13.59 3.96
N VAL A 75 -9.15 12.56 4.67
CA VAL A 75 -10.06 12.70 5.81
C VAL A 75 -9.38 12.53 7.17
N THR A 76 -8.13 12.06 7.18
CA THR A 76 -7.37 11.83 8.41
C THR A 76 -5.94 12.35 8.31
N ASN A 77 -5.30 12.50 9.46
CA ASN A 77 -3.88 12.80 9.53
C ASN A 77 -3.05 11.57 9.14
N ALA A 78 -1.87 11.81 8.57
CA ALA A 78 -0.94 10.74 8.27
C ALA A 78 -0.38 10.11 9.56
N CYS A 79 -0.36 8.78 9.62
CA CYS A 79 0.21 7.99 10.70
C CYS A 79 1.47 7.25 10.21
N LEU A 80 2.55 7.27 10.99
CA LEU A 80 3.77 6.54 10.68
C LEU A 80 3.53 5.03 10.90
N ILE A 81 3.69 4.22 9.87
CA ILE A 81 3.58 2.76 9.95
C ILE A 81 4.94 2.12 10.22
N LYS A 82 5.98 2.54 9.48
CA LYS A 82 7.29 1.88 9.55
C LYS A 82 8.41 2.88 9.25
N LYS A 83 9.51 2.72 10.00
CA LYS A 83 10.79 3.34 9.70
C LYS A 83 11.80 2.22 9.46
N ASN A 84 12.39 2.19 8.28
CA ASN A 84 13.38 1.19 7.89
C ASN A 84 14.68 1.88 7.48
N ASN A 85 15.80 1.29 7.91
CA ASN A 85 17.11 1.66 7.42
C ASN A 85 17.51 0.75 6.25
N TRP A 86 17.42 -0.59 6.42
CA TRP A 86 17.83 -1.56 5.39
C TRP A 86 16.97 -2.82 5.33
N ASP A 87 15.96 -2.92 6.20
CA ASP A 87 15.08 -4.07 6.26
C ASP A 87 13.99 -3.93 5.19
N LEU A 88 13.89 -4.93 4.32
CA LEU A 88 12.89 -5.02 3.27
C LEU A 88 11.69 -5.86 3.72
N ASP A 89 11.84 -6.59 4.82
CA ASP A 89 10.78 -7.39 5.41
C ASP A 89 10.04 -6.54 6.44
N PHE A 90 8.75 -6.35 6.23
CA PHE A 90 7.91 -5.64 7.18
C PHE A 90 6.47 -6.08 7.11
N THR A 91 5.85 -6.16 8.27
CA THR A 91 4.41 -6.35 8.41
C THR A 91 3.75 -4.99 8.55
N ILE A 92 2.82 -4.69 7.65
CA ILE A 92 1.89 -3.57 7.81
C ILE A 92 0.70 -4.10 8.61
N ASN A 93 0.53 -3.64 9.85
CA ASN A 93 -0.70 -3.86 10.63
C ASN A 93 -1.51 -2.56 10.65
N LEU A 94 -2.72 -2.62 10.12
CA LEU A 94 -3.68 -1.53 10.08
C LEU A 94 -4.92 -1.97 10.84
N ASP A 95 -5.25 -1.31 11.94
CA ASP A 95 -6.52 -1.47 12.66
C ASP A 95 -7.15 -0.07 12.77
N PHE A 96 -8.10 0.19 11.88
CA PHE A 96 -8.87 1.42 11.82
C PHE A 96 -10.31 1.12 12.25
N ARG A 97 -10.80 1.92 13.19
CA ARG A 97 -12.22 1.91 13.56
C ARG A 97 -12.79 3.30 13.41
N GLY A 98 -13.77 3.43 12.52
CA GLY A 98 -14.38 4.69 12.15
C GLY A 98 -15.90 4.65 12.34
N HIS A 99 -16.53 5.82 12.31
CA HIS A 99 -17.99 5.91 12.43
C HIS A 99 -18.72 5.34 11.19
N LEU A 100 -18.03 5.24 10.06
CA LEU A 100 -18.57 4.79 8.77
C LEU A 100 -18.05 3.41 8.34
N CYS A 101 -16.87 3.01 8.81
CA CYS A 101 -16.29 1.71 8.50
C CYS A 101 -15.22 1.32 9.52
N ASP A 102 -15.08 0.02 9.71
CA ASP A 102 -13.96 -0.59 10.42
C ASP A 102 -13.11 -1.35 9.38
N LEU A 103 -11.80 -1.21 9.46
CA LEU A 103 -10.84 -1.89 8.59
C LEU A 103 -9.72 -2.45 9.48
N SER A 104 -9.61 -3.77 9.53
CA SER A 104 -8.41 -4.44 10.05
C SER A 104 -7.73 -5.22 8.94
N CYS A 105 -6.47 -4.92 8.66
CA CYS A 105 -5.67 -5.66 7.70
C CYS A 105 -4.22 -5.78 8.18
N SER A 106 -3.67 -6.98 7.99
CA SER A 106 -2.25 -7.27 8.21
C SER A 106 -1.67 -7.79 6.91
N THR A 107 -0.68 -7.11 6.36
CA THR A 107 0.01 -7.53 5.15
C THR A 107 1.48 -7.71 5.47
N ASP A 108 1.95 -8.95 5.39
CA ASP A 108 3.36 -9.28 5.47
C ASP A 108 4.00 -9.04 4.11
N TYR A 109 4.89 -8.06 4.03
CA TYR A 109 5.80 -7.94 2.92
C TYR A 109 7.10 -8.63 3.31
N ARG A 110 7.40 -9.74 2.64
CA ARG A 110 8.71 -10.40 2.72
C ARG A 110 9.33 -10.47 1.34
N MET A 111 10.61 -10.16 1.27
CA MET A 111 11.41 -10.47 0.10
C MET A 111 11.96 -11.89 0.27
N CYS A 112 11.42 -12.80 -0.55
CA CYS A 112 11.90 -14.18 -0.69
C CYS A 112 13.33 -14.22 -1.26
#